data_AF-A0A286RCK7-F1
#
_entry.id   AF-A0A286RCK7-F1
#
_cell.length_a   1.000
_cell.length_b   1.000
_cell.length_c   1.000
_cell.angle_alpha   90.00
_cell.angle_beta   90.00
_cell.angle_gamma   90.00
#
_symmetry.space_group_name_H-M   'P 1'
#
loop_
_entity.id
_entity.type
_entity.pdbx_description
1 polymer ?
#
loop_
_entity_poly.entity_id
_entity_poly.type
_entity_poly.pdbx_seq_one_letter_code
_entity_poly.pdbx_strand_id
1 'polypeptide(L)'
;MPEFITELWLEKHAILTDIYELTQHQYTYVENNQIDGVLDILAQKQRLLARLQQVDSRLTRSGDQKGGSAEDTRNIASGLPEVVKACRELLEKIVQVEQECHARLEKRRDAIAAELGQLHEVSRARAAYMGGNAIPGGELDLTL
;
A
#
# COMPACT_ATOMS: atom_id res chain seq x y z
N MET A 1 9.48 -10.11 -35.19
CA MET A 1 8.74 -8.96 -34.63
C MET A 1 7.57 -9.32 -33.71
N PRO A 2 6.90 -10.50 -33.75
CA PRO A 2 5.86 -10.84 -32.76
C PRO A 2 6.42 -11.37 -31.43
N GLU A 3 7.59 -12.02 -31.45
CA GLU A 3 8.23 -12.61 -30.25
C GLU A 3 8.58 -11.56 -29.18
N PHE A 4 9.09 -10.39 -29.59
CA PHE A 4 9.43 -9.30 -28.67
C PHE A 4 8.22 -8.77 -27.88
N ILE A 5 7.03 -8.72 -28.48
CA ILE A 5 5.82 -8.27 -27.78
C ILE A 5 5.39 -9.32 -26.76
N THR A 6 5.45 -10.60 -27.13
CA THR A 6 5.16 -11.71 -26.20
C THR A 6 6.11 -11.70 -25.01
N GLU A 7 7.41 -11.49 -25.23
CA GLU A 7 8.41 -11.37 -24.16
C GLU A 7 8.08 -10.22 -23.20
N LEU A 8 7.69 -9.06 -23.71
CA LEU A 8 7.29 -7.91 -22.87
C LEU A 8 6.05 -8.21 -22.03
N TRP A 9 5.07 -8.95 -22.57
CA TRP A 9 3.88 -9.37 -21.82
C TRP A 9 4.20 -10.42 -20.75
N LEU A 10 5.12 -11.36 -21.04
CA LEU A 10 5.61 -12.31 -20.04
C LEU A 10 6.41 -11.61 -18.94
N GLU A 11 7.25 -10.63 -19.29
CA GLU A 11 7.97 -9.80 -18.32
C GLU A 11 6.98 -9.02 -17.43
N LYS A 12 5.95 -8.41 -18.04
CA LYS A 12 4.88 -7.72 -17.30
C LYS A 12 4.16 -8.66 -16.34
N HIS A 13 3.81 -9.86 -16.80
CA HIS A 13 3.15 -10.87 -15.98
C HIS A 13 4.01 -11.24 -14.77
N ALA A 14 5.29 -11.54 -14.97
CA ALA A 14 6.21 -11.89 -13.88
C ALA A 14 6.30 -10.77 -12.83
N ILE A 15 6.43 -9.51 -13.27
CA ILE A 15 6.48 -8.36 -12.34
C ILE A 15 5.16 -8.24 -11.55
N LEU A 16 4.01 -8.46 -12.19
CA LEU A 16 2.71 -8.43 -11.50
C LEU A 16 2.56 -9.59 -10.52
N THR A 17 3.08 -10.77 -10.82
CA THR A 17 3.14 -11.89 -9.89
C THR A 17 3.96 -11.54 -8.65
N ASP A 18 5.17 -10.99 -8.83
CA ASP A 18 6.03 -10.56 -7.72
C ASP A 18 5.35 -9.49 -6.85
N ILE A 19 4.69 -8.51 -7.48
CA ILE A 19 3.92 -7.47 -6.75
C ILE A 19 2.79 -8.12 -5.94
N TYR A 20 2.05 -9.06 -6.54
CA TYR A 20 0.96 -9.75 -5.87
C TYR A 20 1.43 -10.54 -4.64
N GLU A 21 2.55 -11.26 -4.74
CA GLU A 21 3.15 -11.97 -3.61
C GLU A 21 3.53 -11.01 -2.48
N LEU A 22 4.18 -9.88 -2.81
CA LEU A 22 4.47 -8.84 -1.83
C LEU A 22 3.20 -8.23 -1.21
N THR A 23 2.11 -8.13 -1.97
CA THR A 23 0.82 -7.66 -1.46
C THR A 23 0.20 -8.67 -0.48
N GLN A 24 0.33 -9.97 -0.71
CA GLN A 24 -0.06 -11.00 0.27
C GLN A 24 0.78 -10.90 1.55
N HIS A 25 2.10 -10.74 1.44
CA HIS A 25 2.97 -10.58 2.61
C HIS A 25 2.68 -9.28 3.38
N GLN A 26 2.36 -8.18 2.69
CA GLN A 26 1.94 -6.93 3.34
C GLN A 26 0.70 -7.15 4.18
N TYR A 27 -0.29 -7.87 3.66
CA TYR A 27 -1.50 -8.19 4.39
C TYR A 27 -1.17 -8.92 5.71
N THR A 28 -0.28 -9.93 5.67
CA THR A 28 0.19 -10.63 6.88
C THR A 28 0.88 -9.70 7.88
N TYR A 29 1.74 -8.79 7.43
CA TYR A 29 2.39 -7.82 8.33
C TYR A 29 1.40 -6.83 8.95
N VAL A 30 0.40 -6.38 8.17
CA VAL A 30 -0.68 -5.52 8.67
C VAL A 30 -1.52 -6.26 9.72
N GLU A 31 -1.85 -7.54 9.50
CA GLU A 31 -2.57 -8.36 10.48
C GLU A 31 -1.78 -8.59 11.77
N ASN A 32 -0.47 -8.83 11.65
CA ASN A 32 0.41 -9.08 12.79
C ASN A 32 0.94 -7.81 13.45
N ASN A 33 0.46 -6.63 13.03
CA ASN A 33 0.85 -5.34 13.56
C ASN A 33 2.34 -4.96 13.38
N GLN A 34 3.05 -5.59 12.45
CA GLN A 34 4.48 -5.44 12.20
C GLN A 34 4.76 -4.32 11.17
N ILE A 35 4.83 -3.07 11.63
CA ILE A 35 4.95 -1.89 10.75
C ILE A 35 6.29 -1.88 9.97
N ASP A 36 7.39 -2.30 10.59
CA ASP A 36 8.69 -2.33 9.93
C ASP A 36 8.68 -3.22 8.68
N GLY A 37 8.02 -4.38 8.76
CA GLY A 37 7.84 -5.28 7.62
C GLY A 37 6.97 -4.68 6.51
N VAL A 38 6.00 -3.83 6.85
CA VAL A 38 5.21 -3.09 5.85
C VAL A 38 6.08 -2.09 5.09
N LEU A 39 6.97 -1.36 5.78
CA LEU A 39 7.86 -0.38 5.15
C LEU A 39 8.85 -1.04 4.18
N ASP A 40 9.43 -2.18 4.58
CA ASP A 40 10.33 -2.96 3.72
C ASP A 40 9.64 -3.46 2.46
N ILE A 41 8.38 -3.89 2.57
CA ILE A 41 7.59 -4.30 1.40
C ILE A 41 7.28 -3.11 0.49
N LEU A 42 6.90 -1.96 1.05
CA LEU A 42 6.62 -0.77 0.24
C LEU A 42 7.83 -0.35 -0.60
N ALA A 43 9.03 -0.41 -0.03
CA ALA A 43 10.26 -0.12 -0.76
C ALA A 43 10.50 -1.11 -1.92
N GLN A 44 10.21 -2.39 -1.72
CA GLN A 44 10.33 -3.41 -2.77
C GLN A 44 9.28 -3.20 -3.87
N LYS A 45 8.02 -2.94 -3.52
CA LYS A 45 6.94 -2.64 -4.48
C LYS A 45 7.25 -1.42 -5.31
N GLN A 46 7.84 -0.37 -4.74
CA GLN A 46 8.22 0.83 -5.49
C GLN A 46 9.22 0.51 -6.62
N ARG A 47 10.19 -0.38 -6.36
CA ARG A 47 11.16 -0.82 -7.39
C ARG A 47 10.47 -1.62 -8.50
N LEU A 48 9.56 -2.52 -8.14
CA LEU A 48 8.81 -3.32 -9.10
C LEU A 48 7.85 -2.47 -9.95
N LEU A 49 7.18 -1.48 -9.35
CA LEU A 49 6.33 -0.53 -10.06
C LEU A 49 7.12 0.32 -11.06
N ALA A 50 8.32 0.77 -10.68
CA ALA A 50 9.19 1.48 -11.61
C ALA A 50 9.58 0.60 -12.81
N ARG A 51 9.87 -0.69 -12.58
CA ARG A 51 10.15 -1.66 -13.64
C ARG A 51 8.91 -1.92 -14.51
N LEU A 52 7.74 -2.06 -13.90
CA LEU A 52 6.46 -2.23 -14.60
C LEU A 52 6.18 -1.05 -15.55
N GLN A 53 6.39 0.19 -15.08
CA GLN A 53 6.25 1.40 -15.89
C GLN A 53 7.20 1.42 -17.11
N GLN A 54 8.43 0.92 -16.96
CA GLN A 54 9.37 0.79 -18.07
C GLN A 54 8.87 -0.23 -19.11
N VAL A 55 8.37 -1.39 -18.66
CA VAL A 55 7.80 -2.41 -19.55
C VAL A 55 6.57 -1.88 -20.28
N ASP A 56 5.67 -1.18 -19.57
CA ASP A 56 4.49 -0.55 -20.19
C ASP A 56 4.88 0.50 -21.23
N SER A 57 5.89 1.33 -20.94
CA SER A 57 6.41 2.32 -21.90
C SER A 57 7.01 1.66 -23.16
N ARG A 58 7.60 0.47 -23.03
CA ARG A 58 8.11 -0.32 -24.16
C ARG A 58 6.98 -0.97 -24.95
N LEU A 59 5.94 -1.47 -24.27
CA LEU A 59 4.73 -2.02 -24.90
C LEU A 59 3.99 -0.95 -25.72
N THR A 60 3.78 0.25 -25.16
CA THR A 60 3.12 1.36 -25.87
C THR A 60 3.90 1.76 -27.13
N ARG A 61 5.23 1.96 -27.03
CA ARG A 61 6.08 2.28 -28.19
C ARG A 61 6.06 1.20 -29.27
N SER A 62 5.95 -0.07 -28.88
CA SER A 62 5.90 -1.20 -29.83
C SER A 62 4.53 -1.33 -30.49
N GLY A 63 3.46 -0.85 -29.83
CA GLY A 63 2.11 -0.76 -30.38
C GLY A 63 1.96 0.34 -31.44
N ASP A 64 2.53 1.52 -31.19
CA ASP A 64 2.45 2.68 -32.11
C ASP A 64 3.25 2.50 -33.39
N GLN A 65 4.27 1.63 -33.39
CA GLN A 65 5.09 1.34 -34.59
C GLN A 65 4.43 0.38 -35.58
N LYS A 66 3.29 -0.23 -35.24
CA LYS A 66 2.56 -1.15 -36.14
C LYS A 66 1.59 -0.40 -37.06
N GLY A 67 2.12 0.18 -38.13
CA GLY A 67 1.42 0.34 -39.42
C GLY A 67 1.41 -0.95 -40.26
N GLY A 68 1.33 -2.12 -39.60
CA GLY A 68 1.49 -3.44 -40.23
C GLY A 68 0.15 -4.08 -40.60
N SER A 69 0.09 -4.66 -41.78
CA SER A 69 -1.10 -5.26 -42.41
C SER A 69 -1.81 -6.31 -41.53
N ALA A 70 -3.11 -6.50 -41.74
CA ALA A 70 -4.02 -7.33 -40.91
C ALA A 70 -3.60 -8.81 -40.74
N GLU A 71 -2.63 -9.29 -41.51
CA GLU A 71 -2.05 -10.64 -41.39
C GLU A 71 -1.04 -10.76 -40.24
N ASP A 72 -0.28 -9.71 -39.91
CA ASP A 72 0.68 -9.70 -38.79
C ASP A 72 -0.01 -9.74 -37.42
N THR A 73 -1.27 -9.30 -37.36
CA THR A 73 -2.12 -9.35 -36.17
C THR A 73 -2.67 -10.75 -35.91
N ARG A 74 -2.77 -11.59 -36.95
CA ARG A 74 -3.37 -12.94 -36.88
C ARG A 74 -2.37 -14.00 -36.38
N ASN A 75 -1.06 -13.71 -36.50
CA ASN A 75 0.04 -14.55 -35.99
C ASN A 75 0.53 -14.16 -34.58
N ILE A 76 -0.15 -13.22 -33.92
CA ILE A 76 0.11 -12.93 -32.51
C ILE A 76 -0.28 -14.19 -31.73
N ALA A 77 0.76 -14.91 -31.29
CA ALA A 77 0.76 -16.26 -30.75
C ALA A 77 -0.47 -16.60 -29.89
N SER A 78 -0.99 -17.81 -30.06
CA SER A 78 -2.18 -18.37 -29.41
C SER A 78 -2.22 -18.34 -27.87
N GLY A 79 -1.18 -17.86 -27.19
CA GLY A 79 -1.13 -17.66 -25.73
C GLY A 79 -1.11 -16.20 -25.27
N LEU A 80 -0.94 -15.21 -26.15
CA LEU A 80 -0.90 -13.81 -25.73
C LEU A 80 -2.21 -13.32 -25.09
N PRO A 81 -3.40 -13.66 -25.62
CA PRO A 81 -4.67 -13.25 -25.01
C PRO A 81 -4.82 -13.75 -23.57
N GLU A 82 -4.33 -14.95 -23.28
CA GLU A 82 -4.39 -15.55 -21.94
C GLU A 82 -3.46 -14.81 -20.97
N VAL A 83 -2.23 -14.50 -21.37
CA VAL A 83 -1.29 -13.72 -20.53
C VAL A 83 -1.82 -12.32 -20.25
N VAL A 84 -2.40 -11.66 -21.25
CA VAL A 84 -3.03 -10.34 -21.09
C VAL A 84 -4.19 -10.40 -20.09
N LYS A 85 -5.01 -11.45 -20.18
CA LYS A 85 -6.12 -11.69 -19.24
C LYS A 85 -5.59 -11.92 -17.83
N ALA A 86 -4.59 -12.78 -17.66
CA ALA A 86 -3.96 -13.07 -16.37
C ALA A 86 -3.36 -11.81 -15.73
N CYS A 87 -2.69 -10.95 -16.51
CA CYS A 87 -2.20 -9.66 -16.04
C CYS A 87 -3.32 -8.76 -15.52
N ARG A 88 -4.47 -8.70 -16.20
CA ARG A 88 -5.62 -7.90 -15.76
C ARG A 88 -6.21 -8.45 -14.47
N GLU A 89 -6.38 -9.77 -14.37
CA GLU A 89 -6.88 -10.44 -13.17
C GLU A 89 -5.93 -10.22 -11.97
N LEU A 90 -4.61 -10.28 -12.18
CA LEU A 90 -3.62 -9.98 -11.14
C LEU A 90 -3.71 -8.53 -10.68
N LEU A 91 -3.84 -7.57 -11.61
CA LEU A 91 -3.94 -6.15 -11.27
C LEU A 91 -5.19 -5.86 -10.42
N GLU A 92 -6.34 -6.45 -10.78
CA GLU A 92 -7.57 -6.34 -10.00
C GLU A 92 -7.39 -6.89 -8.58
N LYS A 93 -6.80 -8.08 -8.44
CA LYS A 93 -6.50 -8.67 -7.13
C LYS A 93 -5.55 -7.81 -6.30
N ILE A 94 -4.48 -7.27 -6.90
CA ILE A 94 -3.54 -6.38 -6.22
C ILE A 94 -4.30 -5.17 -5.68
N VAL A 95 -5.12 -4.50 -6.50
CA VAL A 95 -5.87 -3.32 -6.09
C VAL A 95 -6.84 -3.62 -4.93
N GLN A 96 -7.57 -4.73 -5.01
CA GLN A 96 -8.48 -5.14 -3.94
C GLN A 96 -7.74 -5.32 -2.61
N VAL A 97 -6.63 -6.07 -2.60
CA VAL A 97 -5.89 -6.34 -1.36
C VAL A 97 -5.20 -5.07 -0.82
N GLU A 98 -4.71 -4.19 -1.69
CA GLU A 98 -4.15 -2.89 -1.25
C GLU A 98 -5.20 -2.01 -0.58
N GLN A 99 -6.42 -1.95 -1.12
CA GLN A 99 -7.52 -1.19 -0.52
C GLN A 99 -7.86 -1.73 0.87
N GLU A 100 -7.90 -3.05 1.03
CA GLU A 100 -8.14 -3.68 2.34
C GLU A 100 -7.00 -3.38 3.33
N CYS A 101 -5.74 -3.50 2.90
CA CYS A 101 -4.58 -3.17 3.72
C CYS A 101 -4.62 -1.71 4.18
N HIS A 102 -4.94 -0.79 3.26
CA HIS A 102 -5.03 0.63 3.54
C HIS A 102 -6.12 0.93 4.58
N ALA A 103 -7.33 0.41 4.38
CA ALA A 103 -8.44 0.60 5.31
C ALA A 103 -8.12 0.06 6.73
N ARG A 104 -7.36 -1.04 6.82
CA ARG A 104 -6.91 -1.58 8.12
C ARG A 104 -5.88 -0.68 8.80
N LEU A 105 -4.90 -0.18 8.05
CA LEU A 105 -3.90 0.75 8.56
C LEU A 105 -4.54 2.06 9.04
N GLU A 106 -5.53 2.58 8.33
CA GLU A 106 -6.29 3.77 8.76
C GLU A 106 -7.04 3.53 10.07
N LYS A 107 -7.81 2.44 10.16
CA LYS A 107 -8.52 2.07 11.39
C LYS A 107 -7.56 1.95 12.58
N ARG A 108 -6.37 1.39 12.35
CA ARG A 108 -5.35 1.26 13.38
C ARG A 108 -4.77 2.62 13.79
N ARG A 109 -4.46 3.48 12.84
CA ARG A 109 -4.01 4.86 13.10
C ARG A 109 -5.02 5.58 14.00
N ASP A 110 -6.30 5.46 13.67
CA ASP A 110 -7.37 6.15 14.40
C ASP A 110 -7.54 5.58 15.81
N ALA A 111 -7.41 4.26 15.99
CA ALA A 111 -7.40 3.63 17.31
C ALA A 111 -6.25 4.13 18.20
N ILE A 112 -5.02 4.17 17.66
CA ILE A 112 -3.84 4.67 18.38
C ILE A 112 -4.03 6.16 18.75
N ALA A 113 -4.58 6.96 17.83
CA ALA A 113 -4.86 8.36 18.11
C ALA A 113 -5.87 8.55 19.24
N ALA A 114 -6.92 7.71 19.30
CA ALA A 114 -7.90 7.72 20.37
C ALA A 114 -7.28 7.32 21.73
N GLU A 115 -6.45 6.27 21.75
CA GLU A 115 -5.74 5.83 22.96
C GLU A 115 -4.79 6.92 23.49
N LEU A 116 -4.02 7.56 22.61
CA LEU A 116 -3.15 8.68 22.98
C LEU A 116 -3.93 9.87 23.52
N GLY A 117 -5.09 10.17 22.93
CA GLY A 117 -6.01 11.21 23.43
C GLY A 117 -6.46 10.93 24.86
N GLN A 118 -6.90 9.71 25.15
CA GLN A 118 -7.33 9.31 26.49
C GLN A 118 -6.19 9.39 27.52
N LEU A 119 -4.98 8.93 27.16
CA LEU A 119 -3.82 9.03 28.04
C LEU A 119 -3.48 10.48 28.38
N HIS A 120 -3.62 11.38 27.41
CA HIS A 120 -3.40 12.81 27.61
C HIS A 120 -4.47 13.44 28.52
N GLU A 121 -5.73 13.02 28.41
CA GLU A 121 -6.79 13.47 29.30
C GLU A 121 -6.57 13.00 30.75
N VAL A 122 -6.18 11.73 30.93
CA VAL A 122 -5.86 11.17 32.25
C VAL A 122 -4.64 11.87 32.85
N SER A 123 -3.60 12.13 32.07
CA SER A 123 -2.41 12.84 32.56
C SER A 123 -2.75 14.29 32.97
N ARG A 124 -3.60 14.98 32.21
CA ARG A 124 -4.09 16.33 32.54
C ARG A 124 -4.95 16.34 33.80
N ALA A 125 -5.87 15.37 33.95
CA ALA A 125 -6.67 15.22 35.16
C ALA A 125 -5.79 14.98 36.38
N ARG A 126 -4.81 14.07 36.27
CA ARG A 126 -3.83 13.80 37.34
C ARG A 126 -3.02 15.04 37.69
N ALA A 127 -2.55 15.80 36.70
CA ALA A 127 -1.82 17.04 36.93
C ALA A 127 -2.67 18.09 37.67
N ALA A 128 -3.96 18.22 37.33
CA ALA A 128 -4.88 19.11 38.03
C ALA A 128 -5.07 18.71 39.52
N TYR A 129 -5.23 17.41 39.81
CA TYR A 129 -5.34 16.93 41.19
C TYR A 129 -4.04 17.08 41.98
N MET A 130 -2.88 16.88 41.36
CA MET A 130 -1.59 17.03 42.04
C MET A 130 -1.17 18.51 42.20
N GLY A 131 -1.54 19.39 41.28
CA GLY A 131 -1.25 20.82 41.32
C GLY A 131 -2.20 21.64 42.21
N GLY A 132 -3.41 21.14 42.46
CA GLY A 132 -4.42 21.80 43.29
C GLY A 132 -4.21 21.74 44.81
N ASN A 133 -3.18 21.02 45.30
CA ASN A 133 -2.94 20.85 46.73
C ASN A 133 -1.96 21.88 47.32
N ALA A 134 -1.54 22.89 46.55
CA ALA A 134 -0.90 24.09 47.09
C ALA A 134 -2.00 25.10 47.44
N ILE A 135 -2.73 24.85 48.54
CA ILE A 135 -3.45 25.91 49.23
C ILE A 135 -2.37 26.76 49.91
N PRO A 136 -2.09 28.01 49.48
CA PRO A 136 -1.30 28.92 50.29
C PRO A 136 -2.09 29.13 51.58
N GLY A 137 -1.43 28.94 52.72
CA GLY A 137 -2.02 28.94 54.05
C GLY A 137 -3.21 29.88 54.17
N GLY A 138 -4.39 29.28 54.37
CA GLY A 138 -5.54 30.00 54.88
C GLY A 138 -5.20 30.51 56.28
N GLU A 139 -4.69 31.73 56.34
CA GLU A 139 -4.81 32.55 57.55
C GLU A 139 -6.27 33.03 57.57
N LEU A 140 -7.14 32.15 58.09
CA LEU A 140 -8.47 32.54 58.53
C LEU A 140 -8.28 33.44 59.76
N ASP A 141 -8.15 34.74 59.51
CA ASP A 141 -8.23 35.76 60.54
C ASP A 141 -9.65 35.73 61.13
N LEU A 142 -9.79 35.05 62.26
CA LEU A 142 -10.99 34.96 63.08
C LEU A 142 -10.91 36.01 64.21
N THR A 143 -10.63 37.28 63.88
CA THR A 143 -10.79 38.37 64.84
C THR A 143 -12.24 38.86 64.84
N LEU A 144 -12.94 38.42 65.89
CA LEU A 144 -14.20 38.92 66.44
C LEU A 144 -14.11 40.39 66.88
#